data_AF-A0A2V6DEI5-F1
#
_entry.id   AF-A0A2V6DEI5-F1
#
_cell.length_a   1.000
_cell.length_b   1.000
_cell.length_c   1.000
_cell.angle_alpha   90.00
_cell.angle_beta   90.00
_cell.angle_gamma   90.00
#
_symmetry.space_group_name_H-M   'P 1'
#
loop_
_entity.id
_entity.type
_entity.pdbx_description
1 polymer ?
#
loop_
_entity_poly.entity_id
_entity_poly.type
_entity_poly.pdbx_seq_one_letter_code
_entity_poly.pdbx_strand_id
1 'polypeptide(L)'
;MIFFFLLLVLVLAAQIAELFIPALPWLYNAHVYIVPVIVFYGAMALPLPLMLALALYAGLLLDALTVQVIGGKVEISTGSSILLYGVLAGIMHGLRPLFARGRWEVHCILSGIFTSLIVLAQYLMITFRRGSLVFTREIWWQIGGPGLIAMAVAPILFWLLQWMGRMTAYSYGPERGRFE
;
A
#
# COMPACT_ATOMS: atom_id res chain seq x y z
N MET A 1 19.92 -2.06 7.54
CA MET A 1 19.91 -1.36 6.24
C MET A 1 19.59 -2.27 5.07
N ILE A 2 20.16 -3.49 4.99
CA ILE A 2 19.88 -4.47 3.92
C ILE A 2 18.38 -4.69 3.70
N PHE A 3 17.60 -4.86 4.79
CA PHE A 3 16.15 -5.05 4.71
C PHE A 3 15.40 -3.87 4.05
N PHE A 4 15.85 -2.64 4.27
CA PHE A 4 15.24 -1.47 3.63
C PHE A 4 15.46 -1.47 2.11
N PHE A 5 16.68 -1.76 1.65
CA PHE A 5 16.95 -1.90 0.22
C PHE A 5 16.17 -3.05 -0.41
N LEU A 6 16.01 -4.15 0.32
CA LEU A 6 15.18 -5.27 -0.10
C LEU A 6 13.72 -4.83 -0.31
N LEU A 7 13.16 -4.05 0.62
CA LEU A 7 11.80 -3.51 0.48
C LEU A 7 11.68 -2.57 -0.73
N LEU A 8 12.68 -1.73 -1.02
CA LEU A 8 12.68 -0.89 -2.22
C LEU A 8 12.63 -1.74 -3.49
N VAL A 9 13.48 -2.77 -3.58
CA VAL A 9 13.50 -3.68 -4.73
C VAL A 9 12.18 -4.43 -4.84
N LEU A 10 11.60 -4.87 -3.72
CA LEU A 10 10.35 -5.61 -3.71
C LEU A 10 9.16 -4.73 -4.11
N VAL A 11 9.12 -3.47 -3.67
CA VAL A 11 8.13 -2.48 -4.12
C VAL A 11 8.22 -2.28 -5.63
N LEU A 12 9.43 -2.11 -6.18
CA LEU A 12 9.62 -1.98 -7.62
C LEU A 12 9.18 -3.24 -8.37
N ALA A 13 9.61 -4.41 -7.91
CA ALA A 13 9.28 -5.69 -8.53
C ALA A 13 7.77 -5.97 -8.47
N ALA A 14 7.12 -5.66 -7.34
CA ALA A 14 5.67 -5.78 -7.18
C ALA A 14 4.94 -4.81 -8.12
N GLN A 15 5.41 -3.57 -8.24
CA GLN A 15 4.83 -2.60 -9.16
C GLN A 15 4.93 -3.07 -10.62
N ILE A 16 6.07 -3.62 -11.02
CA ILE A 16 6.24 -4.21 -12.36
C ILE A 16 5.31 -5.41 -12.52
N ALA A 17 5.21 -6.30 -11.51
CA ALA A 17 4.32 -7.46 -11.56
C ALA A 17 2.85 -7.06 -11.69
N GLU A 18 2.40 -6.02 -10.97
CA GLU A 18 1.03 -5.49 -11.05
C GLU A 18 0.65 -5.07 -12.48
N LEU A 19 1.59 -4.58 -13.29
CA LEU A 19 1.35 -4.25 -14.70
C LEU A 19 1.00 -5.48 -15.55
N PHE A 20 1.49 -6.66 -15.16
CA PHE A 20 1.21 -7.92 -15.86
C PHE A 20 -0.02 -8.64 -15.31
N ILE A 21 -0.56 -8.22 -14.16
CA ILE A 21 -1.76 -8.83 -13.58
C ILE A 21 -3.00 -8.17 -14.23
N PRO A 22 -3.74 -8.88 -15.09
CA PRO A 22 -4.94 -8.32 -15.68
C PRO A 22 -6.02 -8.08 -14.61
N ALA A 23 -6.88 -7.10 -14.86
CA ALA A 23 -8.06 -6.86 -14.04
C ALA A 23 -8.93 -8.11 -13.99
N LEU A 24 -9.47 -8.43 -12.82
CA LEU A 24 -10.24 -9.65 -12.60
C LEU A 24 -11.66 -9.49 -13.16
N PRO A 25 -12.04 -10.19 -14.25
CA PRO A 25 -13.34 -9.96 -14.89
C PRO A 25 -14.51 -10.40 -14.00
N TRP A 26 -14.29 -11.41 -13.16
CA TRP A 26 -15.26 -11.91 -12.19
C TRP A 26 -15.47 -10.98 -10.99
N LEU A 27 -14.62 -9.96 -10.82
CA LEU A 27 -14.73 -8.95 -9.77
C LEU A 27 -14.89 -7.54 -10.38
N TYR A 28 -15.77 -7.39 -11.37
CA TYR A 28 -16.07 -6.11 -12.01
C TYR A 28 -14.83 -5.36 -12.55
N ASN A 29 -13.81 -6.09 -13.01
CA ASN A 29 -12.51 -5.54 -13.42
C ASN A 29 -11.75 -4.82 -12.29
N ALA A 30 -11.87 -5.32 -11.06
CA ALA A 30 -11.01 -4.89 -9.96
C ALA A 30 -9.55 -5.27 -10.23
N HIS A 31 -8.65 -4.33 -9.94
CA HIS A 31 -7.20 -4.53 -10.04
C HIS A 31 -6.63 -5.07 -8.73
N VAL A 32 -5.52 -5.80 -8.84
CA VAL A 32 -4.78 -6.33 -7.69
C VAL A 32 -3.66 -5.35 -7.33
N TYR A 33 -3.61 -4.93 -6.06
CA TYR A 33 -2.54 -4.07 -5.55
C TYR A 33 -1.81 -4.75 -4.39
N ILE A 34 -0.55 -5.07 -4.64
CA ILE A 34 0.43 -5.72 -3.78
C ILE A 34 1.35 -4.68 -3.13
N VAL A 35 1.70 -3.62 -3.87
CA VAL A 35 2.60 -2.54 -3.44
C VAL A 35 2.14 -1.89 -2.13
N PRO A 36 0.85 -1.51 -1.95
CA PRO A 36 0.41 -0.94 -0.69
C PRO A 36 0.65 -1.86 0.50
N VAL A 37 0.44 -3.18 0.32
CA VAL A 37 0.65 -4.18 1.37
C VAL A 37 2.11 -4.22 1.82
N ILE A 38 3.05 -4.18 0.87
CA ILE A 38 4.49 -4.15 1.17
C ILE A 38 4.87 -2.86 1.88
N VAL A 39 4.35 -1.71 1.44
CA VAL A 39 4.60 -0.41 2.06
C VAL A 39 4.06 -0.37 3.48
N PHE A 40 2.85 -0.87 3.72
CA PHE A 40 2.25 -0.93 5.06
C PHE A 40 2.98 -1.89 5.99
N TYR A 41 3.49 -3.02 5.48
CA TYR A 41 4.40 -3.86 6.25
C TYR A 41 5.67 -3.09 6.63
N GLY A 42 6.30 -2.44 5.64
CA GLY A 42 7.46 -1.58 5.85
C GLY A 42 7.18 -0.51 6.90
N ALA A 43 5.95 0.01 6.96
CA ALA A 43 5.58 1.01 7.94
C ALA A 43 5.60 0.50 9.38
N MET A 44 5.38 -0.79 9.60
CA MET A 44 5.51 -1.42 10.92
C MET A 44 6.95 -1.86 11.24
N ALA A 45 7.73 -2.21 10.22
CA ALA A 45 9.06 -2.78 10.40
C ALA A 45 10.17 -1.70 10.49
N LEU A 46 10.00 -0.57 9.79
CA LEU A 46 11.03 0.46 9.66
C LEU A 46 10.87 1.58 10.70
N PRO A 47 11.96 2.25 11.11
CA PRO A 47 11.87 3.53 11.83
C PRO A 47 11.25 4.62 10.95
N LEU A 48 10.66 5.64 11.57
CA LEU A 48 9.90 6.72 10.90
C LEU A 48 10.61 7.31 9.66
N PRO A 49 11.92 7.66 9.67
CA PRO A 49 12.56 8.24 8.49
C PRO A 49 12.62 7.28 7.29
N LEU A 50 12.87 5.99 7.54
CA LEU A 50 12.92 4.97 6.50
C LEU A 50 11.52 4.60 6.02
N MET A 51 10.52 4.63 6.91
CA MET A 51 9.10 4.50 6.56
C MET A 51 8.67 5.63 5.60
N LEU A 52 9.04 6.87 5.89
CA LEU A 52 8.74 8.02 5.03
C LEU A 52 9.45 7.92 3.69
N ALA A 53 10.72 7.50 3.68
CA ALA A 53 11.47 7.27 2.45
C ALA A 53 10.82 6.18 1.58
N LEU A 54 10.35 5.08 2.18
CA LEU A 54 9.64 4.02 1.47
C LEU A 54 8.30 4.51 0.91
N ALA A 55 7.53 5.27 1.69
CA ALA A 55 6.27 5.87 1.26
C ALA A 55 6.47 6.87 0.12
N LEU A 56 7.52 7.70 0.18
CA LEU A 56 7.91 8.62 -0.88
C LEU A 56 8.27 7.86 -2.15
N TYR A 57 9.07 6.79 -2.04
CA TYR A 57 9.46 5.97 -3.17
C TYR A 57 8.24 5.30 -3.85
N ALA A 58 7.37 4.68 -3.06
CA ALA A 58 6.16 4.04 -3.58
C ALA A 58 5.19 5.06 -4.21
N GLY A 59 5.02 6.23 -3.58
CA GLY A 59 4.22 7.33 -4.12
C GLY A 59 4.76 7.85 -5.45
N LEU A 60 6.08 8.03 -5.57
CA LEU A 60 6.72 8.43 -6.83
C LEU A 60 6.52 7.40 -7.94
N LEU A 61 6.66 6.10 -7.64
CA LEU A 61 6.43 5.04 -8.63
C LEU A 61 4.96 5.00 -9.08
N LEU A 62 4.03 5.12 -8.14
CA LEU A 62 2.61 5.14 -8.45
C LEU A 62 2.24 6.35 -9.30
N ASP A 63 2.74 7.54 -8.95
CA ASP A 63 2.55 8.74 -9.77
C ASP A 63 3.16 8.55 -11.17
N ALA A 64 4.38 8.02 -11.28
CA ALA A 64 5.01 7.79 -12.59
C ALA A 64 4.19 6.89 -13.53
N LEU A 65 3.43 5.94 -12.98
CA LEU A 65 2.56 5.03 -13.76
C LEU A 65 1.16 5.58 -14.01
N THR A 66 0.67 6.45 -13.12
CA THR A 66 -0.70 6.96 -13.16
C THR A 66 -0.79 8.41 -13.64
N VAL A 67 0.34 9.06 -13.95
CA VAL A 67 0.36 10.37 -14.61
C VAL A 67 -0.39 10.27 -15.93
N GLN A 68 -1.62 10.75 -15.92
CA GLN A 68 -2.47 10.92 -17.08
C GLN A 68 -2.59 12.41 -17.36
N VAL A 69 -1.99 12.83 -18.48
CA VAL A 69 -2.16 14.17 -19.04
C VAL A 69 -3.08 14.03 -20.24
N ILE A 70 -4.37 14.27 -20.05
CA ILE A 70 -5.38 14.21 -21.11
C ILE A 70 -5.84 15.63 -21.40
N GLY A 71 -5.65 16.09 -22.65
CA GLY A 71 -6.11 17.41 -23.09
C GLY A 71 -5.49 18.60 -22.35
N GLY A 72 -4.22 18.50 -21.94
CA GLY A 72 -3.50 19.58 -21.23
C GLY A 72 -3.90 19.75 -19.76
N LYS A 73 -4.78 18.89 -19.23
CA LYS A 73 -5.12 18.82 -17.81
C LYS A 73 -4.51 17.55 -17.22
N VAL A 74 -3.75 17.72 -16.15
CA VAL A 74 -3.27 16.60 -15.33
C VAL A 74 -4.49 16.03 -14.61
N GLU A 75 -4.84 14.76 -14.82
CA GLU A 75 -5.99 14.13 -14.16
C GLU A 75 -5.62 13.56 -12.79
N ILE A 76 -4.39 13.06 -12.63
CA ILE A 76 -3.82 12.67 -11.34
C ILE A 76 -2.61 13.56 -11.06
N SER A 77 -2.67 14.37 -10.00
CA SER A 77 -1.58 15.31 -9.71
C SER A 77 -0.33 14.55 -9.33
N THR A 78 0.77 14.81 -10.02
CA THR A 78 2.09 14.40 -9.57
C THR A 78 2.29 14.89 -8.13
N GLY A 79 2.65 13.98 -7.22
CA GLY A 79 2.85 14.23 -5.80
C GLY A 79 1.66 13.86 -4.89
N SER A 80 0.44 13.61 -5.41
CA SER A 80 -0.69 13.25 -4.54
C SER A 80 -0.53 11.85 -3.95
N SER A 81 0.04 10.91 -4.70
CA SER A 81 0.26 9.54 -4.20
C SER A 81 1.31 9.51 -3.09
N ILE A 82 2.30 10.40 -3.13
CA ILE A 82 3.30 10.56 -2.05
C ILE A 82 2.60 10.95 -0.75
N LEU A 83 1.70 11.93 -0.80
CA LEU A 83 0.94 12.37 0.39
C LEU A 83 0.02 11.26 0.90
N LEU A 84 -0.69 10.56 0.01
CA LEU A 84 -1.56 9.44 0.39
C LEU A 84 -0.77 8.33 1.10
N TYR A 85 0.33 7.87 0.50
CA TYR A 85 1.17 6.86 1.14
C TYR A 85 1.79 7.38 2.43
N GLY A 86 2.27 8.62 2.47
CA GLY A 86 2.87 9.22 3.66
C GLY A 86 1.90 9.27 4.84
N VAL A 87 0.66 9.72 4.62
CA VAL A 87 -0.38 9.79 5.65
C VAL A 87 -0.80 8.39 6.10
N LEU A 88 -1.14 7.50 5.17
CA LEU A 88 -1.64 6.16 5.51
C LEU A 88 -0.55 5.29 6.15
N ALA A 89 0.69 5.35 5.64
CA ALA A 89 1.83 4.69 6.27
C ALA A 89 2.13 5.29 7.65
N GLY A 90 2.01 6.61 7.82
CA GLY A 90 2.15 7.27 9.11
C GLY A 90 1.12 6.79 10.14
N ILE A 91 -0.16 6.66 9.74
CA ILE A 91 -1.21 6.08 10.59
C ILE A 91 -0.87 4.62 10.93
N MET A 92 -0.46 3.83 9.95
CA MET A 92 -0.05 2.43 10.16
C MET A 92 1.14 2.32 11.12
N HIS A 93 2.12 3.23 11.00
CA HIS A 93 3.29 3.32 11.87
C HIS A 93 2.91 3.68 13.31
N GLY A 94 1.94 4.58 13.50
CA GLY A 94 1.40 4.91 14.83
C GLY A 94 0.74 3.71 15.53
N LEU A 95 0.23 2.75 14.76
CA LEU A 95 -0.39 1.51 15.25
C LEU A 95 0.60 0.36 15.40
N ARG A 96 1.90 0.60 15.23
CA ARG A 96 2.97 -0.38 15.49
C ARG A 96 2.93 -1.06 16.86
N PRO A 97 2.64 -0.40 18.01
CA PRO A 97 2.59 -1.10 19.30
C PRO A 97 1.51 -2.19 19.36
N LEU A 98 0.45 -2.11 18.55
CA LEU A 98 -0.56 -3.18 18.43
C LEU A 98 0.01 -4.41 17.70
N PHE A 99 0.87 -4.21 16.71
CA PHE A 99 1.56 -5.30 16.02
C PHE A 99 2.51 -6.01 16.99
N ALA A 100 3.19 -5.24 17.83
CA ALA A 100 4.08 -5.78 18.85
C ALA A 100 3.38 -6.64 19.91
N ARG A 101 2.08 -6.38 20.15
CA ARG A 101 1.22 -7.18 21.03
C ARG A 101 0.66 -8.44 20.37
N GLY A 102 1.10 -8.77 19.15
CA GLY A 102 0.66 -9.95 18.42
C GLY A 102 -0.73 -9.82 17.77
N ARG A 103 -1.30 -8.62 17.67
CA ARG A 103 -2.59 -8.39 16.96
C ARG A 103 -2.38 -8.03 15.49
N TRP A 104 -1.65 -8.89 14.78
CA TRP A 104 -1.29 -8.70 13.36
C TRP A 104 -2.52 -8.66 12.42
N GLU A 105 -3.64 -9.24 12.83
CA GLU A 105 -4.93 -9.21 12.13
C GLU A 105 -5.42 -7.78 11.83
N VAL A 106 -5.22 -6.86 12.79
CA VAL A 106 -5.66 -5.46 12.67
C VAL A 106 -4.93 -4.80 11.50
N HIS A 107 -3.64 -5.08 11.34
CA HIS A 107 -2.83 -4.52 10.26
C HIS A 107 -3.16 -5.12 8.90
N CYS A 108 -3.56 -6.40 8.83
CA CYS A 108 -4.08 -7.01 7.60
C CYS A 108 -5.39 -6.33 7.15
N ILE A 109 -6.31 -6.11 8.08
CA ILE A 109 -7.58 -5.40 7.80
C ILE A 109 -7.30 -3.95 7.38
N LEU A 110 -6.46 -3.24 8.13
CA LEU A 110 -6.10 -1.86 7.81
C LEU A 110 -5.38 -1.75 6.46
N SER A 111 -4.54 -2.71 6.10
CA SER A 111 -3.89 -2.76 4.79
C SER A 111 -4.93 -2.80 3.66
N GLY A 112 -5.99 -3.59 3.82
CA GLY A 112 -7.10 -3.62 2.86
C GLY A 112 -7.87 -2.30 2.80
N ILE A 113 -8.26 -1.77 3.97
CA ILE A 113 -8.98 -0.50 4.06
C ILE A 113 -8.18 0.64 3.42
N PHE A 114 -6.88 0.73 3.74
CA PHE A 114 -6.02 1.78 3.21
C PHE A 114 -5.77 1.62 1.71
N THR A 115 -5.70 0.39 1.20
CA THR A 115 -5.64 0.14 -0.25
C THR A 115 -6.90 0.67 -0.93
N SER A 116 -8.09 0.36 -0.39
CA SER A 116 -9.35 0.93 -0.92
C SER A 116 -9.38 2.46 -0.83
N LEU A 117 -8.83 3.06 0.23
CA LEU A 117 -8.75 4.52 0.37
C LEU A 117 -7.81 5.15 -0.66
N ILE A 118 -6.69 4.50 -1.00
CA ILE A 118 -5.80 4.97 -2.07
C ILE A 118 -6.54 4.98 -3.40
N VAL A 119 -7.20 3.88 -3.76
CA VAL A 119 -7.96 3.75 -5.02
C VAL A 119 -9.14 4.73 -5.03
N LEU A 120 -9.85 4.89 -3.91
CA LEU A 120 -10.93 5.88 -3.78
C LEU A 120 -10.41 7.30 -3.98
N ALA A 121 -9.28 7.66 -3.38
CA ALA A 121 -8.69 8.99 -3.52
C ALA A 121 -8.28 9.27 -4.97
N GLN A 122 -7.67 8.30 -5.66
CA GLN A 122 -7.36 8.39 -7.09
C GLN A 122 -8.64 8.56 -7.93
N TYR A 123 -9.67 7.75 -7.64
CA TYR A 123 -10.95 7.84 -8.32
C TYR A 123 -11.59 9.23 -8.16
N LEU A 124 -11.66 9.73 -6.92
CA LEU A 124 -12.21 11.05 -6.62
C LEU A 124 -11.42 12.15 -7.34
N MET A 125 -10.10 12.06 -7.38
CA MET A 125 -9.25 13.03 -8.05
C MET A 125 -9.55 13.13 -9.56
N ILE A 126 -9.61 11.98 -10.24
CA ILE A 126 -9.97 11.91 -11.66
C ILE A 126 -11.36 12.50 -11.87
N THR A 127 -12.31 12.07 -11.05
CA THR A 127 -13.73 12.38 -11.19
C THR A 127 -14.03 13.86 -10.95
N PHE A 128 -13.42 14.48 -9.93
CA PHE A 128 -13.55 15.91 -9.67
C PHE A 128 -12.97 16.75 -10.81
N ARG A 129 -11.86 16.31 -11.42
CA ARG A 129 -11.23 17.01 -12.54
C ARG A 129 -12.00 16.87 -13.86
N ARG A 130 -12.70 15.75 -14.04
CA ARG A 130 -13.60 15.51 -15.18
C ARG A 130 -14.98 16.17 -15.01
N GLY A 131 -15.36 16.56 -13.79
CA GLY A 131 -16.63 17.22 -13.49
C GLY A 131 -17.85 16.29 -13.52
N SER A 132 -17.65 14.97 -13.55
CA SER A 132 -18.71 13.97 -13.70
C SER A 132 -18.63 12.91 -12.59
N LEU A 133 -19.22 13.20 -11.43
CA LEU A 133 -19.22 12.29 -10.28
C LEU A 133 -20.36 11.30 -10.37
N VAL A 134 -20.02 10.06 -10.72
CA VAL A 134 -20.96 8.94 -10.85
C VAL A 134 -20.48 7.78 -10.00
N PHE A 135 -21.33 7.24 -9.15
CA PHE A 135 -21.02 6.04 -8.37
C PHE A 135 -21.95 4.92 -8.81
N THR A 136 -21.47 4.04 -9.68
CA THR A 136 -22.19 2.83 -10.05
C THR A 136 -21.76 1.66 -9.16
N ARG A 137 -22.53 0.57 -9.18
CA ARG A 137 -22.21 -0.64 -8.39
C ARG A 137 -20.85 -1.22 -8.78
N GLU A 138 -20.50 -1.13 -10.05
CA GLU A 138 -19.24 -1.61 -10.62
C GLU A 138 -18.07 -0.82 -10.04
N ILE A 139 -18.18 0.51 -9.95
CA ILE A 139 -17.15 1.38 -9.39
C ILE A 139 -16.91 1.07 -7.91
N TRP A 140 -17.97 0.78 -7.14
CA TRP A 140 -17.81 0.34 -5.75
C TRP A 140 -16.98 -0.94 -5.62
N TRP A 141 -17.15 -1.90 -6.53
CA TRP A 141 -16.32 -3.11 -6.57
C TRP A 141 -14.90 -2.86 -7.09
N GLN A 142 -14.72 -1.89 -7.99
CA GLN A 142 -13.38 -1.49 -8.44
C GLN A 142 -12.59 -0.73 -7.37
N ILE A 143 -13.27 -0.09 -6.40
CA ILE A 143 -12.64 0.58 -5.27
C ILE A 143 -12.43 -0.39 -4.09
N GLY A 144 -13.49 -1.13 -3.72
CA GLY A 144 -13.46 -2.04 -2.57
C GLY A 144 -12.79 -3.38 -2.85
N GLY A 145 -12.94 -3.93 -4.06
CA GLY A 145 -12.36 -5.19 -4.49
C GLY A 145 -10.85 -5.27 -4.30
N PRO A 146 -10.06 -4.27 -4.77
CA PRO A 146 -8.64 -4.17 -4.49
C PRO A 146 -8.27 -4.29 -3.02
N GLY A 147 -9.01 -3.60 -2.14
CA GLY A 147 -8.74 -3.66 -0.70
C GLY A 147 -9.10 -4.99 -0.08
N LEU A 148 -10.17 -5.67 -0.53
CA LEU A 148 -10.50 -7.02 -0.09
C LEU A 148 -9.41 -8.02 -0.50
N ILE A 149 -8.89 -7.91 -1.73
CA ILE A 149 -7.78 -8.73 -2.21
C ILE A 149 -6.52 -8.44 -1.39
N ALA A 150 -6.18 -7.16 -1.19
CA ALA A 150 -5.04 -6.75 -0.39
C ALA A 150 -5.14 -7.28 1.05
N MET A 151 -6.32 -7.25 1.67
CA MET A 151 -6.58 -7.82 2.99
C MET A 151 -6.36 -9.34 3.02
N ALA A 152 -6.82 -10.06 1.99
CA ALA A 152 -6.67 -11.52 1.90
C ALA A 152 -5.20 -11.93 1.65
N VAL A 153 -4.46 -11.12 0.87
CA VAL A 153 -3.05 -11.38 0.53
C VAL A 153 -2.10 -10.91 1.64
N ALA A 154 -2.47 -9.89 2.41
CA ALA A 154 -1.70 -9.35 3.53
C ALA A 154 -1.13 -10.39 4.51
N PRO A 155 -1.89 -11.36 5.03
CA PRO A 155 -1.35 -12.35 5.96
C PRO A 155 -0.19 -13.17 5.35
N ILE A 156 -0.34 -13.56 4.08
CA ILE A 156 0.67 -14.34 3.35
C ILE A 156 1.93 -13.49 3.12
N LEU A 157 1.76 -12.26 2.65
CA LEU A 157 2.88 -11.35 2.40
C LEU A 157 3.58 -10.92 3.68
N PHE A 158 2.84 -10.61 4.75
CA PHE A 158 3.43 -10.22 6.03
C PHE A 158 4.26 -11.37 6.61
N TRP A 159 3.76 -12.61 6.51
CA TRP A 159 4.51 -13.78 6.93
C TRP A 159 5.82 -13.96 6.13
N LEU A 160 5.75 -13.84 4.80
CA LEU A 160 6.91 -13.91 3.92
C LEU A 160 7.93 -12.79 4.20
N LEU A 161 7.46 -11.56 4.34
CA LEU A 161 8.29 -10.40 4.66
C LEU A 161 8.95 -10.52 6.04
N GLN A 162 8.22 -11.02 7.03
CA GLN A 162 8.76 -11.31 8.36
C GLN A 162 9.85 -12.38 8.30
N TRP A 163 9.68 -13.39 7.46
CA TRP A 163 10.71 -14.40 7.23
C TRP A 163 11.97 -13.80 6.57
N MET A 164 11.82 -12.95 5.55
CA MET A 164 12.93 -12.24 4.90
C MET A 164 13.64 -11.25 5.85
N GLY A 165 12.87 -10.57 6.70
CA GLY A 165 13.41 -9.68 7.74
C GLY A 165 14.29 -10.41 8.74
N ARG A 166 13.88 -11.62 9.15
CA ARG A 166 14.71 -12.50 10.00
C ARG A 166 15.98 -12.95 9.30
N MET A 167 15.91 -13.30 8.01
CA MET A 167 17.09 -13.71 7.22
C MET A 167 18.12 -12.59 7.07
N THR A 168 17.67 -11.35 6.95
CA THR A 168 18.54 -10.18 6.81
C THR A 168 19.10 -9.68 8.16
N ALA A 169 18.94 -10.47 9.23
CA ALA A 169 19.30 -10.11 10.61
C ALA A 169 18.72 -8.76 11.06
N TYR A 170 17.62 -8.32 10.45
CA TYR A 170 16.98 -7.07 10.79
C TYR A 170 16.17 -7.27 12.07
N SER A 171 16.84 -7.07 13.20
CA SER A 171 16.31 -7.30 14.55
C SER A 171 15.45 -6.13 15.02
N TYR A 172 14.44 -5.73 14.23
CA TYR A 172 13.33 -4.92 14.72
C TYR A 172 12.11 -5.81 14.90
N GLY A 173 12.29 -6.90 15.66
CA GLY A 173 11.18 -7.62 16.25
C GLY A 173 10.55 -6.75 17.35
N PRO A 174 9.30 -7.01 17.73
CA PRO A 174 8.80 -6.44 18.97
C PRO A 174 9.78 -6.85 20.06
N GLU A 175 10.27 -5.89 20.84
CA GLU A 175 10.91 -6.23 22.10
C GLU A 175 9.91 -7.11 22.84
N ARG A 176 10.18 -8.42 22.83
CA ARG A 176 9.48 -9.38 23.65
C ARG A 176 9.76 -8.87 25.04
N GLY A 177 8.77 -8.19 25.61
CA GLY A 177 8.86 -7.56 26.91
C GLY A 177 9.54 -8.53 27.86
N ARG A 178 10.77 -8.19 28.19
CA ARG A 178 11.53 -8.74 29.28
C ARG A 178 10.83 -8.22 30.54
N PHE A 179 9.76 -8.91 30.89
CA PHE A 179 9.07 -8.87 32.17
C PHE A 179 9.00 -10.37 32.55
N GLU A 180 9.84 -10.98 33.38
CA GLU A 180 10.32 -10.60 34.72
C GLU A 180 9.35 -9.72 35.51
#